data_AF-A0A1V1NR45-F1
#
_entry.id   AF-A0A1V1NR45-F1
#
_cell.length_a   1.000
_cell.length_b   1.000
_cell.length_c   1.000
_cell.angle_alpha   90.00
_cell.angle_beta   90.00
_cell.angle_gamma   90.00
#
_symmetry.space_group_name_H-M   'P 1'
#
loop_
_entity.id
_entity.type
_entity.pdbx_description
1 polymer ?
#
loop_
_entity_poly.entity_id
_entity_poly.type
_entity_poly.pdbx_seq_one_letter_code
_entity_poly.pdbx_strand_id
1 'polypeptide(L)'
;ELDVWQEISTLPYSASNHQMIISKSFIYCIGGVNNYYKINKMFYSKLNTDGSIENWQETSNLPYEISSHQSFASNGFIYSAGGYSSNSYLKDVIIYFNPFIKIPSHPDKNTWYVSNKLTFQIADQVKTPNGFYYKIDDSEDTLVIASNSNFSTERSITISSGIAISNGEHFLHLAIADNQYKPLGTTHFGFKTLSDHLQITSSTHPSQSEWYESQNLQIEITNAGPG
;
A
#
# COMPACT_ATOMS: atom_id res chain seq x y z
N GLU A 1 34.66 -11.48 -7.62
CA GLU A 1 34.79 -12.78 -6.92
C GLU A 1 33.41 -13.37 -6.75
N LEU A 2 33.26 -14.69 -6.78
CA LEU A 2 31.98 -15.33 -6.43
C LEU A 2 32.02 -15.59 -4.93
N ASP A 3 31.14 -14.89 -4.22
CA ASP A 3 30.99 -14.92 -2.77
C ASP A 3 30.57 -16.29 -2.23
N VAL A 4 30.77 -16.46 -0.92
CA VAL A 4 30.25 -17.60 -0.15
C VAL A 4 28.73 -17.50 -0.01
N TRP A 5 28.04 -18.65 -0.06
CA TRP A 5 26.61 -18.69 0.25
C TRP A 5 26.38 -18.27 1.70
N GLN A 6 25.46 -17.32 1.90
CA GLN A 6 25.07 -16.81 3.21
C GLN A 6 23.57 -16.98 3.43
N GLU A 7 23.19 -17.39 4.64
CA GLU A 7 21.80 -17.36 5.09
C GLU A 7 21.42 -15.93 5.50
N ILE A 8 20.41 -15.35 4.84
CA ILE A 8 19.98 -13.96 5.04
C ILE A 8 18.59 -13.83 5.67
N SER A 9 17.76 -14.87 5.56
CA SER A 9 16.39 -14.90 6.08
C SER A 9 15.80 -16.30 5.96
N THR A 10 14.79 -16.61 6.77
CA THR A 10 14.01 -17.84 6.69
C THR A 10 12.69 -17.60 5.96
N LEU A 11 12.22 -18.60 5.21
CA LEU A 11 10.88 -18.57 4.60
C LEU A 11 9.77 -18.47 5.67
N PRO A 12 8.60 -17.92 5.32
CA PRO A 12 7.47 -17.79 6.26
C PRO A 12 6.90 -19.14 6.71
N TYR A 13 7.18 -20.19 5.94
CA TYR A 13 6.87 -21.58 6.27
C TYR A 13 7.84 -22.50 5.51
N SER A 14 8.06 -23.71 6.05
CA SER A 14 8.80 -24.74 5.31
C SER A 14 7.98 -25.18 4.09
N ALA A 15 8.56 -25.14 2.89
CA ALA A 15 7.85 -25.58 1.70
C ALA A 15 8.73 -26.13 0.60
N SER A 16 8.17 -27.08 -0.14
CA SER A 16 8.65 -27.52 -1.44
C SER A 16 7.65 -27.13 -2.53
N ASN A 17 8.08 -27.09 -3.79
CA ASN A 17 7.22 -26.80 -4.95
C ASN A 17 6.44 -25.47 -4.87
N HIS A 18 6.93 -24.53 -4.04
CA HIS A 18 6.49 -23.14 -3.98
C HIS A 18 7.16 -22.34 -5.10
N GLN A 19 6.68 -21.12 -5.35
CA GLN A 19 7.33 -20.19 -6.28
C GLN A 19 7.79 -18.93 -5.56
N MET A 20 8.96 -18.43 -5.97
CA MET A 20 9.55 -17.19 -5.46
C MET A 20 9.65 -16.18 -6.60
N ILE A 21 9.02 -15.01 -6.45
CA ILE A 21 8.98 -13.99 -7.49
C ILE A 21 9.38 -12.63 -6.93
N ILE A 22 10.24 -11.91 -7.65
CA ILE A 22 10.55 -10.52 -7.36
C ILE A 22 9.65 -9.64 -8.22
N SER A 23 8.97 -8.69 -7.57
CA SER A 23 8.23 -7.63 -8.26
C SER A 23 8.59 -6.30 -7.59
N LYS A 24 9.32 -5.46 -8.33
CA LYS A 24 9.94 -4.22 -7.84
C LYS A 24 10.82 -4.48 -6.60
N SER A 25 10.51 -3.86 -5.47
CA SER A 25 11.27 -3.95 -4.21
C SER A 25 10.71 -5.02 -3.26
N PHE A 26 9.88 -5.94 -3.75
CA PHE A 26 9.28 -7.00 -2.95
C PHE A 26 9.59 -8.37 -3.54
N ILE A 27 9.83 -9.32 -2.66
CA ILE A 27 9.89 -10.75 -2.96
C ILE A 27 8.62 -11.43 -2.45
N TYR A 28 8.08 -12.36 -3.23
CA TYR A 28 6.83 -13.06 -2.95
C TYR A 28 7.07 -14.56 -2.87
N CYS A 29 6.50 -15.21 -1.87
CA CYS A 29 6.46 -16.66 -1.71
C CYS A 29 5.02 -17.15 -1.91
N ILE A 30 4.81 -18.01 -2.91
CA ILE A 30 3.49 -18.36 -3.43
C ILE A 30 3.28 -19.87 -3.34
N GLY A 31 2.27 -20.30 -2.58
CA GLY A 31 1.80 -21.68 -2.51
C GLY A 31 2.87 -22.73 -2.17
N GLY A 32 2.76 -23.91 -2.76
CA GLY A 32 3.67 -25.04 -2.53
C GLY A 32 3.11 -26.08 -1.59
N VAL A 33 3.99 -26.88 -0.99
CA VAL A 33 3.66 -28.03 -0.15
C VAL A 33 4.45 -27.96 1.16
N ASN A 34 3.73 -27.96 2.29
CA ASN A 34 4.26 -28.10 3.63
C ASN A 34 3.71 -29.40 4.23
N ASN A 35 4.58 -30.32 4.64
CA ASN A 35 4.18 -31.58 5.29
C ASN A 35 3.05 -32.33 4.55
N TYR A 36 3.18 -32.48 3.23
CA TYR A 36 2.19 -33.09 2.31
C TYR A 36 0.90 -32.29 2.06
N TYR A 37 0.68 -31.19 2.79
CA TYR A 37 -0.44 -30.28 2.59
C TYR A 37 -0.06 -29.20 1.59
N LYS A 38 -0.90 -29.03 0.56
CA LYS A 38 -0.77 -27.93 -0.39
C LYS A 38 -1.21 -26.62 0.28
N ILE A 39 -0.58 -25.53 -0.11
CA ILE A 39 -0.77 -24.22 0.51
C ILE A 39 -1.45 -23.27 -0.49
N ASN A 40 -2.43 -22.50 -0.01
CA ASN A 40 -3.05 -21.39 -0.75
C ASN A 40 -2.57 -20.01 -0.26
N LYS A 41 -1.61 -19.97 0.66
CA LYS A 41 -1.08 -18.72 1.21
C LYS A 41 -0.11 -18.06 0.23
N MET A 42 -0.11 -16.73 0.29
CA MET A 42 0.89 -15.89 -0.37
C MET A 42 1.48 -14.95 0.67
N PHE A 43 2.80 -14.84 0.67
CA PHE A 43 3.53 -13.94 1.55
C PHE A 43 4.43 -13.05 0.73
N TYR A 44 4.74 -11.88 1.25
CA TYR A 44 5.69 -10.96 0.66
C TYR A 44 6.63 -10.41 1.72
N SER A 45 7.81 -10.00 1.30
CA SER A 45 8.73 -9.23 2.13
C SER A 45 9.43 -8.19 1.27
N LYS A 46 9.85 -7.09 1.91
CA LYS A 46 10.66 -6.08 1.25
C LYS A 46 12.07 -6.63 1.01
N LEU A 47 12.50 -6.53 -0.24
CA LEU A 47 13.85 -6.82 -0.70
C LEU A 47 14.62 -5.50 -0.76
N ASN A 48 15.58 -5.35 0.14
CA ASN A 48 16.40 -4.14 0.21
C ASN A 48 17.50 -4.14 -0.87
N THR A 49 18.04 -2.95 -1.16
CA THR A 49 19.08 -2.77 -2.17
C THR A 49 20.40 -3.47 -1.83
N ASP A 50 20.61 -3.79 -0.55
CA ASP A 50 21.75 -4.56 -0.05
C ASP A 50 21.52 -6.08 -0.10
N GLY A 51 20.38 -6.54 -0.61
CA GLY A 51 20.03 -7.95 -0.71
C GLY A 51 19.37 -8.53 0.55
N SER A 52 19.26 -7.77 1.65
CA SER A 52 18.55 -8.22 2.85
C SER A 52 17.04 -8.32 2.62
N ILE A 53 16.39 -9.25 3.33
CA ILE A 53 14.95 -9.49 3.27
C ILE A 53 14.36 -9.15 4.64
N GLU A 54 13.38 -8.26 4.67
CA GLU A 54 12.67 -7.89 5.92
C GLU A 54 11.75 -9.03 6.41
N ASN A 55 10.98 -8.77 7.47
CA ASN A 55 10.00 -9.74 7.96
C ASN A 55 8.91 -10.02 6.92
N TRP A 56 8.56 -11.29 6.76
CA TRP A 56 7.47 -11.72 5.87
C TRP A 56 6.12 -11.27 6.40
N GLN A 57 5.28 -10.80 5.49
CA GLN A 57 3.90 -10.40 5.72
C GLN A 57 2.97 -11.26 4.87
N GLU A 58 1.87 -11.74 5.47
CA GLU A 58 0.83 -12.44 4.72
C GLU A 58 0.08 -11.45 3.83
N THR A 59 -0.32 -11.87 2.62
CA THR A 59 -1.23 -11.11 1.75
C THR A 59 -2.45 -11.95 1.40
N SER A 60 -3.31 -11.46 0.50
CA SER A 60 -4.49 -12.18 0.04
C SER A 60 -4.13 -13.59 -0.44
N ASN A 61 -4.89 -14.56 0.06
CA ASN A 61 -4.69 -15.96 -0.30
C ASN A 61 -5.09 -16.21 -1.76
N LEU A 62 -4.47 -17.24 -2.33
CA LEU A 62 -4.87 -17.81 -3.60
C LEU A 62 -6.28 -18.42 -3.47
N PRO A 63 -7.07 -18.45 -4.56
CA PRO A 63 -8.43 -18.99 -4.53
C PRO A 63 -8.51 -20.46 -4.09
N TYR A 64 -7.41 -21.21 -4.26
CA TYR A 64 -7.26 -22.61 -3.88
C TYR A 64 -5.79 -22.92 -3.62
N GLU A 65 -5.53 -24.04 -2.96
CA GLU A 65 -4.19 -24.53 -2.70
C GLU A 65 -3.51 -25.00 -3.98
N ILE A 66 -2.23 -24.64 -4.18
CA ILE A 66 -1.53 -24.92 -5.44
C ILE A 66 -0.08 -25.28 -5.17
N SER A 67 0.44 -26.23 -5.92
CA SER A 67 1.85 -26.66 -5.86
C SER A 67 2.37 -26.93 -7.27
N SER A 68 3.69 -26.92 -7.45
CA SER A 68 4.34 -27.26 -8.72
C SER A 68 3.86 -26.41 -9.90
N HIS A 69 3.51 -25.15 -9.60
CA HIS A 69 3.05 -24.16 -10.57
C HIS A 69 4.22 -23.28 -11.03
N GLN A 70 4.03 -22.54 -12.11
CA GLN A 70 4.99 -21.53 -12.57
C GLN A 70 4.44 -20.15 -12.26
N SER A 71 5.23 -19.29 -11.62
CA SER A 71 4.87 -17.89 -11.41
C SER A 71 5.80 -16.94 -12.16
N PHE A 72 5.30 -15.76 -12.51
CA PHE A 72 6.08 -14.67 -13.12
C PHE A 72 5.45 -13.31 -12.86
N ALA A 73 6.27 -12.27 -12.73
CA ALA A 73 5.79 -10.89 -12.67
C ALA A 73 5.83 -10.25 -14.05
N SER A 74 4.73 -9.63 -14.47
CA SER A 74 4.68 -8.87 -15.73
C SER A 74 3.67 -7.75 -15.63
N ASN A 75 4.04 -6.58 -16.17
CA ASN A 75 3.19 -5.40 -16.24
C ASN A 75 2.54 -5.02 -14.88
N GLY A 76 3.24 -5.19 -13.77
CA GLY A 76 2.72 -4.85 -12.43
C GLY A 76 1.76 -5.88 -11.81
N PHE A 77 1.58 -7.03 -12.44
CA PHE A 77 0.89 -8.19 -11.87
C PHE A 77 1.85 -9.34 -11.60
N ILE A 78 1.44 -10.23 -10.71
CA ILE A 78 2.05 -11.53 -10.50
C ILE A 78 1.08 -12.57 -11.07
N TYR A 79 1.55 -13.40 -11.98
CA TYR A 79 0.81 -14.50 -12.56
C TYR A 79 1.29 -15.80 -11.95
N SER A 80 0.37 -16.73 -11.75
CA SER A 80 0.66 -18.13 -11.43
C SER A 80 -0.16 -19.01 -12.36
N ALA A 81 0.50 -19.95 -13.04
CA ALA A 81 -0.09 -20.74 -14.12
C ALA A 81 0.11 -22.24 -13.90
N GLY A 82 -0.96 -23.00 -14.15
CA GLY A 82 -0.97 -24.46 -14.08
C GLY A 82 -0.77 -25.01 -12.68
N GLY A 83 0.05 -26.04 -12.53
CA GLY A 83 0.33 -26.68 -11.25
C GLY A 83 -0.63 -27.80 -10.88
N TYR A 84 -0.63 -28.14 -9.60
CA TYR A 84 -1.31 -29.31 -9.04
C TYR A 84 -2.07 -28.95 -7.76
N SER A 85 -3.36 -29.24 -7.73
CA SER A 85 -4.30 -28.94 -6.65
C SER A 85 -5.34 -30.05 -6.52
N SER A 86 -5.79 -30.39 -5.30
CA SER A 86 -6.86 -31.39 -5.08
C SER A 86 -6.77 -32.67 -5.93
N ASN A 87 -5.55 -33.20 -6.04
CA ASN A 87 -5.19 -34.38 -6.84
C ASN A 87 -5.37 -34.28 -8.37
N SER A 88 -5.53 -33.07 -8.91
CA SER A 88 -5.62 -32.81 -10.34
C SER A 88 -4.58 -31.79 -10.81
N TYR A 89 -4.17 -31.93 -12.07
CA TYR A 89 -3.43 -30.87 -12.77
C TYR A 89 -4.38 -29.72 -13.10
N LEU A 90 -3.89 -28.50 -12.95
CA LEU A 90 -4.62 -27.28 -13.27
C LEU A 90 -4.22 -26.77 -14.65
N LYS A 91 -5.16 -26.11 -15.31
CA LYS A 91 -4.97 -25.36 -16.56
C LYS A 91 -5.20 -23.86 -16.38
N ASP A 92 -5.44 -23.44 -15.15
CA ASP A 92 -5.80 -22.06 -14.82
C ASP A 92 -4.58 -21.15 -14.84
N VAL A 93 -4.83 -19.87 -15.06
CA VAL A 93 -3.88 -18.78 -14.84
C VAL A 93 -4.53 -17.82 -13.85
N ILE A 94 -3.97 -17.75 -12.65
CA ILE A 94 -4.42 -16.83 -11.61
C ILE A 94 -3.50 -15.62 -11.57
N ILE A 95 -4.08 -14.47 -11.25
CA ILE A 95 -3.40 -13.17 -11.25
C ILE A 95 -3.54 -12.54 -9.87
N TYR A 96 -2.44 -12.04 -9.34
CA TYR A 96 -2.38 -11.22 -8.16
C TYR A 96 -1.94 -9.81 -8.55
N PHE A 97 -2.72 -8.82 -8.16
CA PHE A 97 -2.42 -7.42 -8.38
C PHE A 97 -1.94 -6.78 -7.09
N ASN A 98 -0.78 -6.12 -7.16
CA ASN A 98 -0.35 -5.21 -6.12
C ASN A 98 -0.38 -3.77 -6.66
N PRO A 99 -1.41 -2.96 -6.33
CA PRO A 99 -1.46 -1.58 -6.80
C PRO A 99 -0.27 -0.81 -6.28
N PHE A 100 0.55 -0.30 -7.18
CA PHE A 100 1.55 0.68 -6.80
C PHE A 100 0.89 2.04 -6.69
N ILE A 101 0.47 2.40 -5.48
CA ILE A 101 -0.04 3.74 -5.19
C ILE A 101 1.13 4.63 -4.80
N LYS A 102 1.26 5.76 -5.51
CA LYS A 102 2.05 6.89 -5.04
C LYS A 102 1.09 7.88 -4.38
N ILE A 103 1.49 8.44 -3.25
CA ILE A 103 0.75 9.53 -2.61
C ILE A 103 1.67 10.77 -2.61
N PRO A 104 1.81 11.51 -3.72
CA PRO A 104 2.75 12.64 -3.79
C PRO A 104 2.53 13.72 -2.74
N SER A 105 1.30 13.88 -2.23
CA SER A 105 1.00 14.82 -1.16
C SER A 105 1.45 14.34 0.23
N HIS A 106 1.68 13.03 0.41
CA HIS A 106 2.12 12.39 1.66
C HIS A 106 3.14 11.29 1.33
N PRO A 107 4.35 11.65 0.85
CA PRO A 107 5.29 10.66 0.30
C PRO A 107 5.87 9.69 1.35
N ASP A 108 5.86 10.06 2.64
CA ASP A 108 6.26 9.20 3.75
C ASP A 108 5.09 8.97 4.71
N LYS A 109 4.67 7.71 4.86
CA LYS A 109 3.57 7.31 5.75
C LYS A 109 3.79 7.65 7.23
N ASN A 110 5.04 7.84 7.65
CA ASN A 110 5.37 8.11 9.05
C ASN A 110 5.50 9.62 9.33
N THR A 111 5.46 10.45 8.28
CA THR A 111 5.58 11.90 8.40
C THR A 111 4.19 12.54 8.42
N TRP A 112 4.01 13.54 9.28
CA TRP A 112 2.80 14.37 9.33
C TRP A 112 2.89 15.49 8.32
N TYR A 113 1.84 15.68 7.51
CA TYR A 113 1.78 16.77 6.53
C TYR A 113 0.60 17.69 6.83
N VAL A 114 0.87 19.01 6.78
CA VAL A 114 -0.18 20.04 6.84
C VAL A 114 -0.74 20.20 5.43
N SER A 115 -1.89 19.59 5.16
CA SER A 115 -2.53 19.66 3.85
C SER A 115 -4.03 19.41 3.96
N ASN A 116 -4.83 20.17 3.21
CA ASN A 116 -6.24 19.88 2.95
C ASN A 116 -6.47 19.15 1.62
N LYS A 117 -5.38 18.66 1.02
CA LYS A 117 -5.35 18.03 -0.29
C LYS A 117 -4.65 16.68 -0.20
N LEU A 118 -5.37 15.63 -0.57
CA LEU A 118 -4.79 14.33 -0.85
C LEU A 118 -4.68 14.15 -2.36
N THR A 119 -3.49 13.84 -2.84
CA THR A 119 -3.26 13.40 -4.21
C THR A 119 -2.65 12.02 -4.19
N PHE A 120 -3.29 11.06 -4.85
CA PHE A 120 -2.75 9.74 -5.06
C PHE A 120 -2.82 9.34 -6.53
N GLN A 121 -1.88 8.49 -6.93
CA GLN A 121 -1.72 8.02 -8.30
C GLN A 121 -1.57 6.51 -8.29
N ILE A 122 -2.37 5.82 -9.11
CA ILE A 122 -2.16 4.41 -9.39
C ILE A 122 -1.10 4.34 -10.49
N ALA A 123 0.14 4.07 -10.09
CA ALA A 123 1.29 3.94 -10.97
C ALA A 123 1.39 2.50 -11.51
N ASP A 124 0.32 2.03 -12.16
CA ASP A 124 0.37 0.80 -12.94
C ASP A 124 0.88 1.06 -14.37
N GLN A 125 1.55 0.06 -14.93
CA GLN A 125 1.95 0.05 -16.35
C GLN A 125 0.87 -0.65 -17.21
N VAL A 126 -0.33 -0.87 -16.66
CA VAL A 126 -1.40 -1.64 -17.30
C VAL A 126 -2.70 -0.86 -17.24
N LYS A 127 -3.44 -0.87 -18.35
CA LYS A 127 -4.86 -0.54 -18.36
C LYS A 127 -5.61 -1.49 -17.42
N THR A 128 -6.12 -0.98 -16.30
CA THR A 128 -7.26 -1.58 -15.62
C THR A 128 -8.46 -1.17 -16.47
N PRO A 129 -8.95 -2.03 -17.39
CA PRO A 129 -9.87 -1.57 -18.42
C PRO A 129 -11.16 -1.02 -17.84
N ASN A 130 -11.49 -1.46 -16.61
CA ASN A 130 -12.76 -1.23 -15.96
C ASN A 130 -12.65 -0.28 -14.75
N GLY A 131 -11.51 0.38 -14.53
CA GLY A 131 -11.33 1.33 -13.41
C GLY A 131 -11.01 0.66 -12.06
N PHE A 132 -11.25 1.40 -10.97
CA PHE A 132 -11.04 0.96 -9.59
C PHE A 132 -12.01 1.65 -8.63
N TYR A 133 -12.19 1.05 -7.47
CA TYR A 133 -12.92 1.58 -6.33
C TYR A 133 -11.94 2.05 -5.26
N TYR A 134 -12.24 3.16 -4.61
CA TYR A 134 -11.46 3.65 -3.49
C TYR A 134 -12.32 4.25 -2.37
N LYS A 135 -11.83 4.15 -1.14
CA LYS A 135 -12.44 4.75 0.05
C LYS A 135 -11.33 5.33 0.93
N ILE A 136 -11.63 6.41 1.64
CA ILE A 136 -10.76 6.94 2.68
C ILE A 136 -11.57 7.03 3.97
N ASP A 137 -11.02 6.48 5.04
CA ASP A 137 -11.53 6.62 6.39
C ASP A 137 -10.41 6.40 7.42
N ASP A 138 -10.78 6.36 8.70
CA ASP A 138 -9.85 6.29 9.83
C ASP A 138 -9.66 4.83 10.33
N SER A 139 -10.18 3.84 9.58
CA SER A 139 -10.15 2.43 9.94
C SER A 139 -9.18 1.66 9.04
N GLU A 140 -8.15 1.06 9.64
CA GLU A 140 -7.08 0.38 8.90
C GLU A 140 -7.58 -0.72 7.95
N ASP A 141 -8.60 -1.48 8.35
CA ASP A 141 -9.03 -2.72 7.67
C ASP A 141 -10.32 -2.59 6.85
N THR A 142 -10.72 -1.38 6.45
CA THR A 142 -11.98 -1.20 5.71
C THR A 142 -11.95 -1.91 4.36
N LEU A 143 -12.89 -2.84 4.14
CA LEU A 143 -13.10 -3.51 2.85
C LEU A 143 -13.82 -2.61 1.85
N VAL A 144 -13.34 -2.62 0.60
CA VAL A 144 -13.93 -1.84 -0.50
C VAL A 144 -15.01 -2.66 -1.19
N ILE A 145 -16.25 -2.17 -1.13
CA ILE A 145 -17.41 -2.72 -1.84
C ILE A 145 -18.10 -1.62 -2.66
N ALA A 146 -18.86 -2.00 -3.69
CA ALA A 146 -19.43 -1.04 -4.63
C ALA A 146 -20.34 0.02 -3.98
N SER A 147 -20.95 -0.28 -2.83
CA SER A 147 -21.87 0.63 -2.12
C SER A 147 -21.19 1.57 -1.12
N ASN A 148 -19.93 1.34 -0.74
CA ASN A 148 -19.24 2.12 0.29
C ASN A 148 -18.03 2.91 -0.23
N SER A 149 -17.83 2.93 -1.54
CA SER A 149 -16.61 3.43 -2.16
C SER A 149 -16.91 4.25 -3.41
N ASN A 150 -15.93 5.06 -3.80
CA ASN A 150 -15.98 5.86 -5.02
C ASN A 150 -15.37 5.07 -6.16
N PHE A 151 -16.01 5.09 -7.33
CA PHE A 151 -15.48 4.48 -8.54
C PHE A 151 -14.76 5.55 -9.39
N SER A 152 -13.63 5.17 -9.99
CA SER A 152 -12.92 6.02 -10.94
C SER A 152 -12.17 5.23 -12.00
N THR A 153 -12.07 5.83 -13.18
CA THR A 153 -11.16 5.42 -14.26
C THR A 153 -9.92 6.32 -14.35
N GLU A 154 -9.91 7.45 -13.63
CA GLU A 154 -8.81 8.41 -13.61
C GLU A 154 -7.65 7.90 -12.77
N ARG A 155 -6.44 7.92 -13.34
CA ARG A 155 -5.24 7.36 -12.70
C ARG A 155 -4.61 8.25 -11.64
N SER A 156 -4.97 9.53 -11.64
CA SER A 156 -4.51 10.51 -10.67
C SER A 156 -5.74 11.13 -10.03
N ILE A 157 -5.98 10.79 -8.77
CA ILE A 157 -7.09 11.33 -8.01
C ILE A 157 -6.56 12.43 -7.11
N THR A 158 -7.20 13.58 -7.19
CA THR A 158 -7.00 14.70 -6.29
C THR A 158 -8.27 14.92 -5.51
N ILE A 159 -8.21 14.73 -4.20
CA ILE A 159 -9.31 15.03 -3.29
C ILE A 159 -8.93 16.32 -2.59
N SER A 160 -9.69 17.36 -2.89
CA SER A 160 -9.59 18.66 -2.22
C SER A 160 -10.90 18.85 -1.48
N SER A 161 -10.98 18.41 -0.23
CA SER A 161 -12.23 18.54 0.54
C SER A 161 -12.54 19.98 0.92
N GLY A 162 -11.60 20.93 0.73
CA GLY A 162 -11.73 22.31 1.22
C GLY A 162 -11.71 22.42 2.75
N ILE A 163 -12.02 21.32 3.43
CA ILE A 163 -11.88 21.02 4.84
C ILE A 163 -10.58 20.23 4.96
N ALA A 164 -9.71 20.61 5.89
CA ALA A 164 -8.54 19.79 6.21
C ALA A 164 -8.99 18.34 6.45
N ILE A 165 -8.26 17.35 5.93
CA ILE A 165 -8.43 15.97 6.40
C ILE A 165 -8.24 16.05 7.92
N SER A 166 -9.11 15.40 8.69
CA SER A 166 -9.06 15.47 10.15
C SER A 166 -7.65 15.23 10.67
N ASN A 167 -7.31 15.79 11.82
CA ASN A 167 -6.04 15.48 12.45
C ASN A 167 -6.03 13.99 12.79
N GLY A 168 -5.05 13.25 12.30
CA GLY A 168 -4.94 11.82 12.62
C GLY A 168 -4.28 10.96 11.56
N GLU A 169 -4.44 9.66 11.78
CA GLU A 169 -4.06 8.60 10.84
C GLU A 169 -5.27 8.21 10.00
N HIS A 170 -5.07 8.16 8.69
CA HIS A 170 -6.10 7.84 7.72
C HIS A 170 -5.62 6.74 6.80
N PHE A 171 -6.56 6.04 6.19
CA PHE A 171 -6.29 4.92 5.32
C PHE A 171 -7.00 5.11 3.99
N LEU A 172 -6.24 5.03 2.90
CA LEU A 172 -6.77 4.87 1.55
C LEU A 172 -6.92 3.38 1.27
N HIS A 173 -8.15 2.95 1.05
CA HIS A 173 -8.51 1.60 0.64
C HIS A 173 -8.77 1.57 -0.86
N LEU A 174 -8.23 0.58 -1.57
CA LEU A 174 -8.37 0.46 -3.02
C LEU A 174 -8.66 -0.96 -3.46
N ALA A 175 -9.58 -1.11 -4.42
CA ALA A 175 -9.90 -2.36 -5.12
C ALA A 175 -9.96 -2.13 -6.63
N ILE A 176 -9.40 -3.01 -7.46
CA ILE A 176 -9.64 -2.92 -8.92
C ILE A 176 -11.07 -3.38 -9.22
N ALA A 177 -11.72 -2.78 -10.21
CA ALA A 177 -12.94 -3.31 -10.78
C ALA A 177 -12.66 -4.45 -11.79
N ASP A 178 -13.29 -5.61 -11.60
CA ASP A 178 -13.23 -6.73 -12.54
C ASP A 178 -13.96 -6.45 -13.86
N ASN A 179 -14.03 -7.45 -14.74
CA ASN A 179 -14.74 -7.34 -16.03
C ASN A 179 -16.26 -7.19 -15.91
N GLN A 180 -16.81 -7.32 -14.71
CA GLN A 180 -18.21 -7.08 -14.35
C GLN A 180 -18.36 -5.80 -13.52
N TYR A 181 -17.31 -4.96 -13.44
CA TYR A 181 -17.26 -3.75 -12.62
C TYR A 181 -17.46 -4.00 -11.12
N LYS A 182 -17.03 -5.16 -10.61
CA LYS A 182 -17.06 -5.48 -9.17
C LYS A 182 -15.68 -5.30 -8.55
N PRO A 183 -15.58 -4.75 -7.32
CA PRO A 183 -14.30 -4.62 -6.64
C PRO A 183 -13.68 -6.00 -6.34
N LEU A 184 -12.39 -6.15 -6.67
CA LEU A 184 -11.56 -7.32 -6.41
C LEU A 184 -10.37 -6.98 -5.52
N GLY A 185 -10.29 -7.67 -4.38
CA GLY A 185 -9.26 -7.45 -3.36
C GLY A 185 -9.37 -6.07 -2.72
N THR A 186 -8.82 -5.88 -1.52
CA THR A 186 -8.66 -4.54 -0.94
C THR A 186 -7.23 -4.38 -0.50
N THR A 187 -6.62 -3.25 -0.89
CA THR A 187 -5.28 -2.84 -0.46
C THR A 187 -5.41 -1.56 0.36
N HIS A 188 -4.61 -1.45 1.42
CA HIS A 188 -4.71 -0.42 2.43
C HIS A 188 -3.43 0.43 2.43
N PHE A 189 -3.56 1.75 2.47
CA PHE A 189 -2.44 2.69 2.47
C PHE A 189 -2.65 3.76 3.54
N GLY A 190 -1.89 3.65 4.64
CA GLY A 190 -1.90 4.64 5.71
C GLY A 190 -1.18 5.93 5.35
N PHE A 191 -1.72 7.06 5.79
CA PHE A 191 -1.07 8.38 5.73
C PHE A 191 -1.52 9.23 6.93
N LYS A 192 -0.71 10.23 7.29
CA LYS A 192 -0.98 11.07 8.47
C LYS A 192 -1.19 12.52 8.05
N THR A 193 -2.22 13.15 8.59
CA THR A 193 -2.53 14.55 8.35
C THR A 193 -2.58 15.33 9.64
N LEU A 194 -1.94 16.51 9.61
CA LEU A 194 -2.00 17.46 10.71
C LEU A 194 -3.00 18.56 10.33
N SER A 195 -4.13 18.61 11.03
CA SER A 195 -5.19 19.58 10.78
C SER A 195 -5.33 20.63 11.87
N ASP A 196 -4.51 20.58 12.91
CA ASP A 196 -4.60 21.52 14.03
C ASP A 196 -4.23 22.94 13.57
N HIS A 197 -4.82 23.94 14.23
CA HIS A 197 -4.45 25.33 14.00
C HIS A 197 -2.98 25.53 14.36
N LEU A 198 -2.17 25.91 13.36
CA LEU A 198 -0.84 26.44 13.60
C LEU A 198 -0.96 27.68 14.47
N GLN A 199 -0.40 27.63 15.67
CA GLN A 199 -0.31 28.79 16.53
C GLN A 199 0.92 29.59 16.09
N ILE A 200 0.67 30.80 15.60
CA ILE A 200 1.71 31.74 15.24
C ILE A 200 1.77 32.75 16.37
N THR A 201 2.86 32.73 17.13
CA THR A 201 3.12 33.69 18.19
C THR A 201 4.37 34.49 17.86
N SER A 202 4.49 35.66 18.48
CA SER A 202 5.70 36.46 18.41
C SER A 202 6.04 36.98 19.79
N SER A 203 7.25 36.69 20.26
CA SER A 203 7.80 37.28 21.49
C SER A 203 7.99 38.79 21.38
N THR A 204 8.27 39.26 20.16
CA THR A 204 8.52 40.68 19.85
C THR A 204 7.25 41.47 19.49
N HIS A 205 6.20 40.78 19.03
CA HIS A 205 4.95 41.37 18.54
C HIS A 205 3.75 40.54 19.03
N PRO A 206 3.48 40.50 20.35
CA PRO A 206 2.55 39.54 20.95
C PRO A 206 1.07 39.78 20.60
N SER A 207 0.71 41.00 20.19
CA SER A 207 -0.67 41.34 19.84
C SER A 207 -0.79 41.84 18.40
N GLN A 208 -1.72 41.24 17.65
CA GLN A 208 -2.00 41.64 16.26
C GLN A 208 -2.66 43.01 16.13
N SER A 209 -3.17 43.59 17.23
CA SER A 209 -3.89 44.86 17.22
C SER A 209 -3.04 46.06 17.66
N GLU A 210 -1.76 45.84 17.93
CA GLU A 210 -0.85 46.86 18.46
C GLU A 210 0.23 47.23 17.46
N TRP A 211 0.74 48.45 17.59
CA TRP A 211 1.88 48.95 16.84
C TRP A 211 3.14 48.81 17.68
N TYR A 212 4.22 48.32 17.08
CA TYR A 212 5.50 48.12 17.73
C TYR A 212 6.60 48.86 16.96
N GLU A 213 7.53 49.47 17.69
CA GLU A 213 8.67 50.20 17.10
C GLU A 213 9.86 49.27 16.77
N SER A 214 9.85 48.04 17.29
CA SER A 214 10.92 47.06 17.07
C SER A 214 11.02 46.68 15.60
N GLN A 215 12.20 46.83 15.01
CA GLN A 215 12.45 46.38 13.64
C GLN A 215 12.76 44.87 13.54
N ASN A 216 12.96 44.21 14.68
CA ASN A 216 13.23 42.78 14.74
C ASN A 216 11.94 42.03 15.05
N LEU A 217 11.53 41.19 14.10
CA LEU A 217 10.38 40.29 14.21
C LEU A 217 10.87 38.86 14.48
N GLN A 218 10.53 38.33 15.65
CA GLN A 218 10.73 36.92 15.99
C GLN A 218 9.38 36.21 15.90
N ILE A 219 9.27 35.21 15.03
CA ILE A 219 8.06 34.40 14.88
C ILE A 219 8.35 33.01 15.42
N GLU A 220 7.44 32.51 16.25
CA GLU A 220 7.41 31.12 16.67
C GLU A 220 6.14 30.47 16.09
N ILE A 221 6.33 29.34 15.42
CA ILE A 221 5.23 28.54 14.87
C ILE A 221 5.20 27.25 15.68
N THR A 222 4.12 27.05 16.43
CA THR A 222 3.91 25.82 17.19
C THR A 222 2.68 25.09 16.67
N ASN A 223 2.74 23.77 16.66
CA ASN A 223 1.54 22.96 16.53
C ASN A 223 0.82 23.06 17.88
N ALA A 224 -0.45 23.44 17.88
CA ALA A 224 -1.27 23.25 19.08
C ALA A 224 -1.27 21.74 19.39
N GLY A 225 -0.52 21.32 20.41
CA GLY A 225 -0.53 19.93 20.84
C GLY A 225 -1.93 19.54 21.31
N PRO A 226 -2.25 18.23 21.36
CA PRO A 226 -3.54 17.78 21.86
C PRO A 226 -3.72 18.27 23.30
N GLY A 227 -4.80 19.01 23.54
CA GLY A 227 -5.33 19.27 24.88
C GLY A 227 -6.13 18.09 25.40
#